data_AF-A0A6L7Q202-F1
#
_entry.id   AF-A0A6L7Q202-F1
#
_cell.length_a   1.000
_cell.length_b   1.000
_cell.length_c   1.000
_cell.angle_alpha   90.00
_cell.angle_beta   90.00
_cell.angle_gamma   90.00
#
_symmetry.space_group_name_H-M   'P 1'
#
loop_
_entity.id
_entity.type
_entity.pdbx_description
1 polymer ?
#
loop_
_entity_poly.entity_id
_entity_poly.type
_entity_poly.pdbx_seq_one_letter_code
_entity_poly.pdbx_strand_id
1 'polypeptide(L)'
;MASTCSAQPWPPATRSPRPCSPAWQSHWPTYSTTAVNSPTDGNSAAMSPRSGNILVVDDEATSAIVRAVCRRLEDEGWSTRVVSKEEHGSADDMLWAALEEIEESLPDGVILDVRLGEYRDDHFKGLDLLKRIVADRPHLPVLMFTQYSHGVERDTVARSALQVEAPVEFIDKLASPEEVALRIRRLVGAEPETIAIGSRIVLDADAGAVLIKYSDGQLAAVNDVRGRRFEILRELAQAWYRSPGNVVPFDRLERYLEGDDTRASLRVRIREIKVAMGRALEQPLGANDFIVSVRDRGYRLLPPRE
;
A
#
# COMPACT_ATOMS: atom_id res chain seq x y z
N MET A 1 54.55 26.91 -39.18
CA MET A 1 54.73 25.52 -39.67
C MET A 1 53.54 24.72 -39.19
N ALA A 2 52.62 24.44 -40.10
CA ALA A 2 51.33 23.80 -39.83
C ALA A 2 51.51 22.28 -39.82
N SER A 3 51.13 21.62 -38.73
CA SER A 3 50.99 20.17 -38.66
C SER A 3 49.52 19.79 -38.82
N THR A 4 49.23 19.16 -39.94
CA THR A 4 47.93 18.61 -40.33
C THR A 4 47.65 17.31 -39.59
N CYS A 5 46.59 17.28 -38.77
CA CYS A 5 45.97 16.05 -38.27
C CYS A 5 45.07 15.45 -39.37
N SER A 6 45.40 14.27 -39.87
CA SER A 6 44.55 13.48 -40.76
C SER A 6 43.62 12.58 -39.93
N ALA A 7 42.33 12.91 -39.91
CA ALA A 7 41.28 12.05 -39.36
C ALA A 7 40.87 10.99 -40.40
N GLN A 8 40.90 9.72 -40.01
CA GLN A 8 40.37 8.60 -40.80
C GLN A 8 38.82 8.60 -40.75
N PRO A 9 38.13 8.30 -41.87
CA PRO A 9 36.67 8.25 -41.92
C PRO A 9 36.11 6.94 -41.33
N TRP A 10 35.01 7.07 -40.59
CA TRP A 10 34.20 5.97 -40.09
C TRP A 10 33.41 5.29 -41.23
N PRO A 11 33.17 3.96 -41.16
CA PRO A 11 32.35 3.26 -42.14
C PRO A 11 30.84 3.54 -41.95
N PRO A 12 30.03 3.48 -43.02
CA PRO A 12 28.61 3.79 -42.96
C PRO A 12 27.79 2.68 -42.28
N ALA A 13 26.96 3.07 -41.30
CA ALA A 13 25.98 2.19 -40.69
C ALA A 13 24.72 2.07 -41.58
N THR A 14 24.66 1.04 -42.41
CA THR A 14 23.44 0.64 -43.13
C THR A 14 22.73 -0.48 -42.35
N ARG A 15 21.63 -0.15 -41.65
CA ARG A 15 20.56 -1.10 -41.32
C ARG A 15 19.21 -0.39 -41.34
N SER A 16 18.45 -0.65 -42.40
CA SER A 16 17.02 -0.37 -42.51
C SER A 16 16.20 -1.36 -41.67
N PRO A 17 14.97 -0.99 -41.26
CA PRO A 17 14.23 -1.67 -40.20
C PRO A 17 13.52 -2.93 -40.72
N ARG A 18 13.48 -3.99 -39.90
CA ARG A 18 12.59 -5.13 -40.12
C ARG A 18 11.20 -4.83 -39.53
N PRO A 19 10.10 -5.16 -40.23
CA PRO A 19 8.75 -4.95 -39.75
C PRO A 19 8.36 -6.04 -38.74
N CYS A 20 7.86 -5.63 -37.56
CA CYS A 20 7.07 -6.52 -36.71
C CYS A 20 5.61 -6.46 -37.16
N SER A 21 5.10 -7.58 -37.67
CA SER A 21 3.68 -7.78 -37.95
C SER A 21 2.88 -8.07 -36.66
N PRO A 22 1.57 -7.73 -36.64
CA PRO A 22 0.71 -7.84 -35.46
C PRO A 22 0.00 -9.20 -35.42
N ALA A 23 0.05 -9.89 -34.29
CA ALA A 23 -0.71 -11.12 -34.08
C ALA A 23 -1.18 -11.23 -32.62
N TRP A 24 -2.25 -10.52 -32.28
CA TRP A 24 -3.12 -10.87 -31.15
C TRP A 24 -4.56 -10.60 -31.58
N GLN A 25 -5.15 -11.61 -32.22
CA GLN A 25 -6.58 -11.67 -32.53
C GLN A 25 -7.34 -12.23 -31.32
N SER A 26 -8.29 -11.42 -30.84
CA SER A 26 -9.65 -11.78 -30.41
C SER A 26 -9.91 -13.20 -29.89
N HIS A 27 -10.06 -13.33 -28.57
CA HIS A 27 -10.99 -14.29 -27.97
C HIS A 27 -11.58 -13.69 -26.67
N TRP A 28 -12.75 -13.06 -26.80
CA TRP A 28 -13.66 -12.84 -25.67
C TRP A 28 -14.55 -14.07 -25.55
N PRO A 29 -14.70 -14.70 -24.37
CA PRO A 29 -15.67 -15.77 -24.20
C PRO A 29 -17.09 -15.18 -24.24
N THR A 30 -17.88 -15.64 -25.20
CA THR A 30 -19.35 -15.46 -25.27
C THR A 30 -19.99 -16.09 -24.03
N TYR A 31 -20.63 -15.28 -23.19
CA TYR A 31 -21.51 -15.77 -22.14
C TYR A 31 -22.83 -16.26 -22.75
N SER A 32 -23.04 -17.57 -22.72
CA SER A 32 -24.32 -18.19 -23.02
C SER A 32 -25.29 -17.99 -21.86
N THR A 33 -26.45 -17.43 -22.15
CA THR A 33 -27.61 -17.35 -21.26
C THR A 33 -28.14 -18.75 -20.97
N THR A 34 -28.01 -19.22 -19.73
CA THR A 34 -28.80 -20.35 -19.22
C THR A 34 -29.45 -19.95 -17.90
N ALA A 35 -30.77 -20.10 -17.87
CA ALA A 35 -31.65 -19.69 -16.80
C ALA A 35 -31.53 -20.56 -15.54
N VAL A 36 -31.70 -19.89 -14.39
CA VAL A 36 -32.36 -20.30 -13.14
C VAL A 36 -32.04 -21.70 -12.58
N ASN A 37 -31.36 -21.69 -11.43
CA ASN A 37 -31.75 -22.50 -10.27
C ASN A 37 -31.38 -21.74 -8.98
N SER A 38 -32.39 -21.45 -8.16
CA SER A 38 -32.23 -20.91 -6.81
C SER A 38 -31.71 -22.00 -5.87
N PRO A 39 -30.82 -21.65 -4.93
CA PRO A 39 -30.77 -22.34 -3.64
C PRO A 39 -31.07 -21.34 -2.51
N THR A 40 -32.17 -21.60 -1.81
CA THR A 40 -32.27 -21.38 -0.38
C THR A 40 -31.14 -22.15 0.31
N ASP A 41 -30.32 -21.46 1.09
CA ASP A 41 -30.00 -21.83 2.48
C ASP A 41 -28.87 -20.95 3.01
N GLY A 42 -29.06 -20.51 4.26
CA GLY A 42 -28.15 -19.64 4.96
C GLY A 42 -26.77 -20.26 5.12
N ASN A 43 -25.78 -19.64 4.51
CA ASN A 43 -24.40 -19.79 4.93
C ASN A 43 -23.77 -18.40 4.89
N SER A 44 -23.85 -17.69 6.03
CA SER A 44 -23.00 -16.55 6.30
C SER A 44 -21.57 -17.08 6.42
N ALA A 45 -20.92 -17.29 5.28
CA ALA A 45 -19.48 -17.40 5.23
C ALA A 45 -18.94 -16.06 5.72
N ALA A 46 -18.63 -15.98 7.02
CA ALA A 46 -17.74 -14.97 7.53
C ALA A 46 -16.42 -15.14 6.77
N MET A 47 -16.23 -14.28 5.77
CA MET A 47 -15.03 -14.20 4.96
C MET A 47 -13.95 -13.66 5.90
N SER A 48 -13.13 -14.55 6.47
CA SER A 48 -11.97 -14.14 7.24
C SER A 48 -10.97 -13.49 6.27
N PRO A 49 -10.60 -12.22 6.45
CA PRO A 49 -9.59 -11.61 5.60
C PRO A 49 -8.28 -12.40 5.73
N ARG A 50 -7.48 -12.47 4.67
CA ARG A 50 -6.09 -12.96 4.85
C ARG A 50 -5.36 -11.93 5.71
N SER A 51 -5.34 -12.17 7.03
CA SER A 51 -4.63 -11.33 7.98
C SER A 51 -3.14 -11.53 7.76
N GLY A 52 -2.47 -10.56 7.16
CA GLY A 52 -1.01 -10.62 7.06
C GLY A 52 -0.36 -10.48 8.44
N ASN A 53 0.83 -11.04 8.61
CA ASN A 53 1.57 -11.07 9.87
C ASN A 53 2.75 -10.10 9.80
N ILE A 54 2.82 -9.14 10.73
CA ILE A 54 3.94 -8.21 10.85
C ILE A 54 4.74 -8.54 12.10
N LEU A 55 6.04 -8.78 11.91
CA LEU A 55 6.98 -8.92 13.01
C LEU A 55 7.52 -7.54 13.40
N VAL A 56 7.47 -7.20 14.68
CA VAL A 56 8.05 -5.97 15.24
C VAL A 56 9.22 -6.36 16.12
N VAL A 57 10.40 -5.80 15.86
CA VAL A 57 11.62 -6.03 16.66
C VAL A 57 12.04 -4.69 17.23
N ASP A 58 11.78 -4.49 18.53
CA ASP A 58 12.04 -3.23 19.23
C ASP A 58 12.30 -3.54 20.71
N ASP A 59 13.37 -2.99 21.27
CA ASP A 59 13.72 -3.21 22.68
C ASP A 59 12.79 -2.46 23.64
N GLU A 60 12.08 -1.44 23.15
CA GLU A 60 11.09 -0.65 23.87
C GLU A 60 9.65 -1.07 23.54
N ALA A 61 9.36 -2.39 23.52
CA ALA A 61 8.03 -2.91 23.18
C ALA A 61 6.89 -2.41 24.09
N THR A 62 7.22 -2.06 25.34
CA THR A 62 6.26 -1.49 26.28
C THR A 62 5.98 -0.01 26.07
N SER A 63 6.73 0.67 25.18
CA SER A 63 6.55 2.08 24.87
C SER A 63 5.17 2.39 24.28
N ALA A 64 4.71 3.61 24.53
CA ALA A 64 3.45 4.09 23.94
C ALA A 64 3.51 4.14 22.41
N ILE A 65 4.70 4.34 21.83
CA ILE A 65 4.92 4.43 20.40
C ILE A 65 4.72 3.05 19.74
N VAL A 66 5.44 2.02 20.20
CA VAL A 66 5.33 0.66 19.64
C VAL A 66 3.91 0.12 19.81
N ARG A 67 3.30 0.31 20.99
CA ARG A 67 1.91 -0.11 21.23
C ARG A 67 0.90 0.60 20.34
N ALA A 68 1.09 1.88 20.04
CA ALA A 68 0.22 2.62 19.13
C ALA A 68 0.36 2.13 17.69
N VAL A 69 1.59 1.81 17.25
CA VAL A 69 1.86 1.20 15.94
C VAL A 69 1.19 -0.17 15.82
N CYS A 70 1.40 -1.08 16.79
CA CYS A 70 0.79 -2.40 16.78
C CYS A 70 -0.74 -2.33 16.70
N ARG A 71 -1.36 -1.52 17.57
CA ARG A 71 -2.82 -1.31 17.56
C ARG A 71 -3.30 -0.80 16.21
N ARG A 72 -2.59 0.16 15.61
CA ARG A 72 -2.99 0.72 14.31
C ARG A 72 -2.90 -0.32 13.19
N LEU A 73 -1.89 -1.18 13.20
CA LEU A 73 -1.75 -2.30 12.25
C LEU A 73 -2.87 -3.34 12.45
N GLU A 74 -3.18 -3.68 13.70
CA GLU A 74 -4.30 -4.55 14.07
C GLU A 74 -5.65 -3.99 13.62
N ASP A 75 -5.87 -2.68 13.77
CA ASP A 75 -7.04 -1.98 13.25
C ASP A 75 -7.12 -2.03 11.71
N GLU A 76 -6.01 -2.23 11.01
CA GLU A 76 -5.98 -2.47 9.54
C GLU A 76 -6.12 -3.96 9.17
N GLY A 77 -6.21 -4.87 10.16
CA GLY A 77 -6.38 -6.31 9.93
C GLY A 77 -5.09 -7.13 9.90
N TRP A 78 -3.94 -6.53 10.22
CA TRP A 78 -2.68 -7.25 10.37
C TRP A 78 -2.60 -7.88 11.76
N SER A 79 -2.03 -9.08 11.86
CA SER A 79 -1.58 -9.58 13.16
C SER A 79 -0.18 -9.05 13.46
N THR A 80 0.11 -8.75 14.74
CA THR A 80 1.44 -8.27 15.14
C THR A 80 2.06 -9.21 16.16
N ARG A 81 3.33 -9.57 15.93
CA ARG A 81 4.18 -10.27 16.90
C ARG A 81 5.33 -9.35 17.25
N VAL A 82 5.58 -9.13 18.53
CA VAL A 82 6.69 -8.29 18.99
C VAL A 82 7.77 -9.16 19.60
N VAL A 83 9.02 -8.98 19.17
CA VAL A 83 10.23 -9.52 19.80
C VAL A 83 10.89 -8.36 20.54
N SER A 84 11.03 -8.50 21.86
CA SER A 84 11.52 -7.42 22.72
C SER A 84 12.56 -7.86 23.73
N LYS A 85 13.21 -6.86 24.34
CA LYS A 85 14.21 -7.07 25.39
C LYS A 85 13.58 -7.68 26.64
N GLU A 86 12.37 -7.27 26.99
CA GLU A 86 11.69 -7.80 28.17
C GLU A 86 11.38 -9.30 28.05
N GLU A 87 11.24 -9.81 26.82
CA GLU A 87 11.01 -11.23 26.55
C GLU A 87 12.32 -12.04 26.45
N HIS A 88 13.35 -11.48 25.80
CA HIS A 88 14.54 -12.25 25.41
C HIS A 88 15.85 -11.84 26.10
N GLY A 89 15.88 -10.76 26.87
CA GLY A 89 17.04 -10.39 27.69
C GLY A 89 18.04 -9.47 26.99
N SER A 90 19.05 -10.01 26.30
CA SER A 90 20.10 -9.19 25.67
C SER A 90 19.80 -8.85 24.19
N ALA A 91 20.56 -7.91 23.63
CA ALA A 91 20.46 -7.55 22.21
C ALA A 91 20.76 -8.74 21.27
N ASP A 92 21.71 -9.59 21.64
CA ASP A 92 22.07 -10.78 20.86
C ASP A 92 20.98 -11.85 20.95
N ASP A 93 20.36 -12.02 22.11
CA ASP A 93 19.23 -12.94 22.30
C ASP A 93 18.01 -12.49 21.49
N MET A 94 17.75 -11.17 21.45
CA MET A 94 16.70 -10.61 20.60
C MET A 94 16.99 -10.84 19.11
N LEU A 95 18.24 -10.70 18.67
CA LEU A 95 18.63 -10.99 17.29
C LEU A 95 18.32 -12.44 16.91
N TRP A 96 18.67 -13.37 17.80
CA TRP A 96 18.42 -14.78 17.61
C TRP A 96 16.92 -15.07 17.56
N ALA A 97 16.17 -14.58 18.54
CA ALA A 97 14.72 -14.75 18.61
C ALA A 97 14.01 -14.15 17.39
N ALA A 98 14.45 -13.00 16.90
CA ALA A 98 13.89 -12.40 15.69
C ALA A 98 14.15 -13.28 14.46
N LEU A 99 15.36 -13.83 14.28
CA LEU A 99 15.65 -14.71 13.16
C LEU A 99 14.83 -16.00 13.21
N GLU A 100 14.72 -16.61 14.39
CA GLU A 100 13.89 -17.79 14.63
C GLU A 100 12.42 -17.50 14.32
N GLU A 101 11.88 -16.40 14.82
CA GLU A 101 10.49 -16.00 14.57
C GLU A 101 10.23 -15.74 13.07
N ILE A 102 11.17 -15.12 12.33
CA ILE A 102 11.03 -14.95 10.88
C ILE A 102 11.01 -16.32 10.18
N GLU A 103 11.77 -17.30 10.66
CA GLU A 103 11.76 -18.67 10.12
C GLU A 103 10.48 -19.44 10.43
N GLU A 104 9.92 -19.27 11.62
CA GLU A 104 8.74 -20.00 12.06
C GLU A 104 7.44 -19.42 11.54
N SER A 105 7.25 -18.10 11.66
CA SER A 105 5.98 -17.44 11.33
C SER A 105 5.89 -16.94 9.89
N LEU A 106 7.02 -16.86 9.18
CA LEU A 106 7.13 -16.35 7.81
C LEU A 106 6.36 -15.02 7.65
N PRO A 107 6.75 -13.95 8.37
CA PRO A 107 6.01 -12.70 8.37
C PRO A 107 5.97 -12.07 6.97
N ASP A 108 4.90 -11.34 6.69
CA ASP A 108 4.72 -10.59 5.44
C ASP A 108 5.58 -9.32 5.42
N GLY A 109 5.99 -8.83 6.59
CA GLY A 109 6.90 -7.70 6.73
C GLY A 109 7.47 -7.58 8.15
N VAL A 110 8.57 -6.85 8.26
CA VAL A 110 9.27 -6.62 9.54
C VAL A 110 9.36 -5.12 9.81
N ILE A 111 8.93 -4.68 11.00
CA ILE A 111 9.29 -3.38 11.58
C ILE A 111 10.50 -3.61 12.48
N LEU A 112 11.60 -2.92 12.20
CA LEU A 112 12.87 -3.17 12.88
C LEU A 112 13.46 -1.89 13.45
N ASP A 113 13.60 -1.81 14.77
CA ASP A 113 14.43 -0.76 15.36
C ASP A 113 15.90 -0.98 15.02
N VAL A 114 16.58 0.13 14.74
CA VAL A 114 18.03 0.17 14.53
C VAL A 114 18.76 -0.10 15.85
N ARG A 115 18.26 0.47 16.96
CA ARG A 115 18.84 0.34 18.29
C ARG A 115 18.14 -0.79 19.01
N LEU A 116 18.84 -1.89 19.24
CA LEU A 116 18.30 -2.99 20.02
C LEU A 116 19.18 -3.11 21.26
N GLY A 117 18.90 -2.33 22.30
CA GLY A 117 19.68 -2.30 23.53
C GLY A 117 20.06 -0.89 24.00
N GLU A 118 20.38 -0.80 25.28
CA GLU A 118 20.68 0.47 25.97
C GLU A 118 22.15 0.89 25.86
N TYR A 119 23.04 -0.03 25.49
CA TYR A 119 24.48 0.20 25.46
C TYR A 119 24.96 0.66 24.08
N ARG A 120 26.03 1.46 24.08
CA ARG A 120 26.63 1.99 22.85
C ARG A 120 27.02 0.92 21.84
N ASP A 121 27.46 -0.24 22.30
CA ASP A 121 27.86 -1.35 21.45
C ASP A 121 26.65 -2.08 20.82
N ASP A 122 25.45 -1.85 21.35
CA ASP A 122 24.19 -2.45 20.90
C ASP A 122 23.39 -1.53 19.94
N HIS A 123 23.82 -0.26 19.81
CA HIS A 123 23.11 0.76 19.03
C HIS A 123 22.90 0.44 17.54
N PHE A 124 23.61 -0.56 16.99
CA PHE A 124 23.53 -0.94 15.58
C PHE A 124 23.17 -2.40 15.35
N LYS A 125 22.78 -3.13 16.40
CA LYS A 125 22.40 -4.55 16.29
C LYS A 125 21.23 -4.74 15.33
N GLY A 126 20.30 -3.79 15.25
CA GLY A 126 19.23 -3.80 14.24
C GLY A 126 19.75 -3.77 12.79
N LEU A 127 20.87 -3.10 12.51
CA LEU A 127 21.47 -3.13 11.18
C LEU A 127 22.11 -4.49 10.86
N ASP A 128 22.66 -5.17 11.86
CA ASP A 128 23.23 -6.50 11.67
C ASP A 128 22.12 -7.54 11.42
N LEU A 129 21.00 -7.43 12.12
CA LEU A 129 19.79 -8.21 11.82
C LEU A 129 19.30 -7.95 10.38
N LEU A 130 19.21 -6.68 9.96
CA LEU A 130 18.82 -6.34 8.60
C LEU A 130 19.77 -6.97 7.55
N LYS A 131 21.09 -6.90 7.74
CA LYS A 131 22.05 -7.54 6.82
C LYS A 131 21.80 -9.04 6.70
N ARG A 132 21.49 -9.70 7.82
CA ARG A 132 21.18 -11.13 7.84
C ARG A 132 19.87 -11.44 7.11
N ILE A 133 18.82 -10.66 7.38
CA ILE A 133 17.54 -10.77 6.68
C ILE A 133 17.71 -10.60 5.17
N VAL A 134 18.41 -9.55 4.72
CA VAL A 134 18.61 -9.30 3.29
C VAL A 134 19.43 -10.41 2.61
N ALA A 135 20.38 -11.01 3.33
CA ALA A 135 21.17 -12.13 2.81
C ALA A 135 20.36 -13.42 2.68
N ASP A 136 19.54 -13.75 3.68
CA ASP A 136 18.82 -15.03 3.75
C ASP A 136 17.43 -14.97 3.08
N ARG A 137 16.78 -13.80 3.13
CA ARG A 137 15.43 -13.51 2.60
C ARG A 137 15.39 -12.14 1.89
N PRO A 138 16.01 -11.99 0.70
CA PRO A 138 16.15 -10.70 0.02
C PRO A 138 14.84 -10.03 -0.40
N HIS A 139 13.73 -10.77 -0.42
CA HIS A 139 12.41 -10.26 -0.78
C HIS A 139 11.53 -9.89 0.42
N LEU A 140 11.97 -10.17 1.65
CA LEU A 140 11.18 -9.85 2.85
C LEU A 140 11.17 -8.32 3.06
N PRO A 141 9.99 -7.68 3.09
CA PRO A 141 9.88 -6.25 3.33
C PRO A 141 10.32 -5.86 4.74
N VAL A 142 11.21 -4.85 4.84
CA VAL A 142 11.69 -4.35 6.13
C VAL A 142 11.51 -2.83 6.23
N LEU A 143 10.78 -2.39 7.25
CA LEU A 143 10.64 -0.99 7.63
C LEU A 143 11.54 -0.69 8.83
N MET A 144 12.62 0.05 8.60
CA MET A 144 13.51 0.50 9.66
C MET A 144 12.86 1.63 10.45
N PHE A 145 12.61 1.40 11.74
CA PHE A 145 11.84 2.27 12.64
C PHE A 145 12.77 2.91 13.68
N THR A 146 13.27 4.13 13.41
CA THR A 146 14.37 4.72 14.20
C THR A 146 14.18 6.21 14.47
N GLN A 147 14.72 6.73 15.58
CA GLN A 147 14.81 8.18 15.82
C GLN A 147 15.93 8.86 15.00
N TYR A 148 16.78 8.08 14.31
CA TYR A 148 17.90 8.57 13.50
C TYR A 148 17.65 8.25 12.04
N SER A 149 16.65 8.91 11.47
CA SER A 149 16.38 8.82 10.04
C SER A 149 17.53 9.38 9.18
N HIS A 150 18.62 9.90 9.73
CA HIS A 150 19.74 10.51 8.97
C HIS A 150 21.11 10.09 9.52
N GLY A 151 22.03 9.61 8.67
CA GLY A 151 23.40 9.23 9.07
C GLY A 151 24.20 8.42 8.02
N VAL A 152 25.53 8.32 8.23
CA VAL A 152 26.51 7.66 7.33
C VAL A 152 26.25 6.15 7.17
N GLU A 153 25.72 5.50 8.21
CA GLU A 153 25.46 4.06 8.21
C GLU A 153 24.13 3.70 7.54
N ARG A 154 23.11 4.57 7.64
CA ARG A 154 21.89 4.51 6.82
C ARG A 154 22.27 4.48 5.34
N ASP A 155 23.17 5.37 4.91
CA ASP A 155 23.62 5.43 3.52
C ASP A 155 24.36 4.16 3.09
N THR A 156 25.11 3.54 3.99
CA THR A 156 25.88 2.32 3.69
C THR A 156 24.95 1.11 3.55
N VAL A 157 24.00 0.94 4.46
CA VAL A 157 23.02 -0.15 4.43
C VAL A 157 22.00 0.05 3.31
N ALA A 158 21.52 1.29 3.09
CA ALA A 158 20.67 1.61 1.94
C ALA A 158 21.39 1.33 0.62
N ARG A 159 22.68 1.66 0.49
CA ARG A 159 23.47 1.35 -0.72
C ARG A 159 23.60 -0.16 -0.95
N SER A 160 23.80 -0.98 0.09
CA SER A 160 23.84 -2.44 -0.05
C SER A 160 22.47 -3.07 -0.33
N ALA A 161 21.39 -2.60 0.31
CA ALA A 161 20.02 -3.07 0.03
C ALA A 161 19.57 -2.68 -1.39
N LEU A 162 19.93 -1.48 -1.86
CA LEU A 162 19.69 -1.01 -3.22
C LEU A 162 20.44 -1.83 -4.28
N GLN A 163 21.59 -2.43 -3.93
CA GLN A 163 22.30 -3.36 -4.84
C GLN A 163 21.59 -4.72 -4.98
N VAL A 164 20.72 -5.07 -4.03
CA VAL A 164 20.04 -6.38 -3.94
C VAL A 164 18.54 -6.28 -4.31
N GLU A 165 18.05 -5.12 -4.77
CA GLU A 165 16.61 -4.85 -4.99
C GLU A 165 15.73 -5.26 -3.78
N ALA A 166 16.29 -5.18 -2.56
CA ALA A 166 15.58 -5.56 -1.35
C ALA A 166 14.55 -4.49 -0.96
N PRO A 167 13.31 -4.85 -0.58
CA PRO A 167 12.26 -3.91 -0.19
C PRO A 167 12.50 -3.36 1.22
N VAL A 168 13.42 -2.40 1.35
CA VAL A 168 13.77 -1.76 2.62
C VAL A 168 13.43 -0.27 2.59
N GLU A 169 12.60 0.21 3.53
CA GLU A 169 12.36 1.64 3.75
C GLU A 169 12.75 2.07 5.17
N PHE A 170 12.86 3.38 5.39
CA PHE A 170 13.17 3.97 6.68
C PHE A 170 12.07 4.96 7.07
N ILE A 171 11.72 4.96 8.34
CA ILE A 171 10.77 5.88 8.94
C ILE A 171 11.28 6.34 10.31
N ASP A 172 10.94 7.59 10.65
CA ASP A 172 11.29 8.15 11.94
C ASP A 172 10.35 7.60 13.04
N LYS A 173 10.86 7.26 14.24
CA LYS A 173 10.01 6.85 15.39
C LYS A 173 9.03 7.95 15.82
N LEU A 174 9.29 9.22 15.46
CA LEU A 174 8.37 10.34 15.69
C LEU A 174 7.24 10.42 14.65
N ALA A 175 7.24 9.56 13.62
CA ALA A 175 6.14 9.49 12.67
C ALA A 175 4.86 8.97 13.35
N SER A 176 3.71 9.38 12.82
CA SER A 176 2.44 8.92 13.38
C SER A 176 2.22 7.42 13.05
N PRO A 177 1.49 6.67 13.89
CA PRO A 177 1.16 5.27 13.61
C PRO A 177 0.52 5.05 12.23
N GLU A 178 -0.23 6.04 11.73
CA GLU A 178 -0.84 6.03 10.41
C GLU A 178 0.21 6.04 9.29
N GLU A 179 1.28 6.84 9.42
CA GLU A 179 2.38 6.84 8.44
C GLU A 179 3.17 5.53 8.50
N VAL A 180 3.33 4.92 9.67
CA VAL A 180 3.99 3.61 9.81
C VAL A 180 3.18 2.52 9.09
N ALA A 181 1.87 2.43 9.35
CA ALA A 181 0.98 1.50 8.66
C ALA A 181 0.96 1.74 7.13
N LEU A 182 1.02 3.02 6.72
CA LEU A 182 1.13 3.42 5.33
C LEU A 182 2.39 2.89 4.63
N ARG A 183 3.52 2.88 5.33
CA ARG A 183 4.81 2.42 4.80
C ARG A 183 4.85 0.90 4.72
N ILE A 184 4.39 0.19 5.76
CA ILE A 184 4.32 -1.27 5.78
C ILE A 184 3.47 -1.81 4.64
N ARG A 185 2.22 -1.38 4.55
CA ARG A 185 1.74 -0.76 3.33
C ARG A 185 2.45 -1.08 2.01
N ARG A 186 3.14 -0.03 1.58
CA ARG A 186 3.77 0.08 0.27
C ARG A 186 4.86 -0.96 0.12
N LEU A 187 5.55 -1.28 1.22
CA LEU A 187 6.63 -2.23 1.30
C LEU A 187 6.17 -3.67 1.06
N VAL A 188 5.11 -4.11 1.75
CA VAL A 188 4.52 -5.45 1.59
C VAL A 188 3.82 -5.58 0.25
N GLY A 189 3.32 -4.48 -0.30
CA GLY A 189 2.72 -4.46 -1.63
C GLY A 189 1.33 -5.10 -1.71
N ALA A 190 0.77 -5.53 -0.58
CA ALA A 190 -0.61 -5.99 -0.49
C ALA A 190 -1.55 -4.77 -0.56
N GLU A 191 -2.36 -4.69 -1.62
CA GLU A 191 -3.60 -3.91 -1.55
C GLU A 191 -4.52 -4.64 -0.58
N PRO A 192 -5.01 -3.99 0.50
CA PRO A 192 -5.87 -4.66 1.44
C PRO A 192 -7.19 -4.99 0.75
N GLU A 193 -7.76 -6.12 1.14
CA GLU A 193 -9.09 -6.54 0.71
C GLU A 193 -10.12 -5.45 1.05
N THR A 194 -9.92 -4.73 2.16
CA THR A 194 -10.77 -3.61 2.57
C THR A 194 -9.98 -2.32 2.87
N ILE A 195 -10.51 -1.17 2.45
CA ILE A 195 -9.96 0.16 2.72
C ILE A 195 -10.97 0.96 3.56
N ALA A 196 -10.63 1.23 4.82
CA ALA A 196 -11.40 2.15 5.66
C ALA A 196 -11.10 3.60 5.27
N ILE A 197 -12.12 4.37 4.89
CA ILE A 197 -12.04 5.79 4.51
C ILE A 197 -12.74 6.61 5.59
N GLY A 198 -11.95 7.14 6.53
CA GLY A 198 -12.50 7.75 7.75
C GLY A 198 -13.13 6.70 8.67
N SER A 199 -14.07 7.11 9.52
CA SER A 199 -14.70 6.24 10.53
C SER A 199 -15.89 5.44 10.03
N ARG A 200 -16.54 5.89 8.95
CA ARG A 200 -17.85 5.37 8.51
C ARG A 200 -17.86 4.68 7.15
N ILE A 201 -16.81 4.78 6.34
CA ILE A 201 -16.81 4.19 4.99
C ILE A 201 -15.79 3.07 4.94
N VAL A 202 -16.19 1.93 4.39
CA VAL A 202 -15.30 0.82 4.06
C VAL A 202 -15.48 0.50 2.57
N LEU A 203 -14.39 0.45 1.82
CA LEU A 203 -14.38 -0.05 0.46
C LEU A 203 -13.88 -1.50 0.49
N ASP A 204 -14.67 -2.43 -0.02
CA ASP A 204 -14.34 -3.85 -0.13
C ASP A 204 -13.99 -4.14 -1.61
N ALA A 205 -12.70 -4.38 -1.86
CA ALA A 205 -12.17 -4.59 -3.19
C ALA A 205 -12.64 -5.92 -3.80
N ASP A 206 -12.71 -6.97 -2.99
CA ASP A 206 -13.08 -8.32 -3.41
C ASP A 206 -14.58 -8.43 -3.69
N ALA A 207 -15.40 -7.84 -2.82
CA ALA A 207 -16.84 -7.78 -3.02
C ALA A 207 -17.27 -6.77 -4.09
N GLY A 208 -16.36 -5.91 -4.55
CA GLY A 208 -16.67 -4.84 -5.50
C GLY A 208 -17.69 -3.83 -4.93
N ALA A 209 -17.64 -3.58 -3.61
CA ALA A 209 -18.68 -2.89 -2.86
C ALA A 209 -18.14 -1.78 -1.96
N VAL A 210 -19.00 -0.81 -1.66
CA VAL A 210 -18.76 0.21 -0.64
C VAL A 210 -19.76 0.01 0.48
N LEU A 211 -19.30 -0.05 1.71
CA LEU A 211 -20.09 -0.25 2.90
C LEU A 211 -20.06 1.01 3.78
N ILE A 212 -21.19 1.32 4.41
CA ILE A 212 -21.27 2.32 5.48
C ILE A 212 -21.37 1.61 6.82
N LYS A 213 -20.49 1.99 7.75
CA LYS A 213 -20.54 1.61 9.16
C LYS A 213 -21.43 2.60 9.92
N TYR A 214 -22.48 2.07 10.51
CA TYR A 214 -23.38 2.80 11.41
C TYR A 214 -22.88 2.74 12.85
N SER A 215 -23.41 3.61 13.71
CA SER A 215 -23.02 3.73 15.11
C SER A 215 -23.28 2.46 15.94
N ASP A 216 -24.23 1.64 15.49
CA ASP A 216 -24.54 0.33 16.08
C ASP A 216 -23.62 -0.81 15.59
N GLY A 217 -22.63 -0.48 14.76
CA GLY A 217 -21.69 -1.44 14.17
C GLY A 217 -22.20 -2.16 12.93
N GLN A 218 -23.44 -1.91 12.49
CA GLN A 218 -23.96 -2.51 11.26
C GLN A 218 -23.24 -1.96 10.03
N LEU A 219 -23.06 -2.83 9.04
CA LEU A 219 -22.53 -2.49 7.72
C LEU A 219 -23.65 -2.58 6.69
N ALA A 220 -23.87 -1.52 5.90
CA ALA A 220 -24.80 -1.56 4.77
C ALA A 220 -24.11 -1.18 3.46
N ALA A 221 -24.39 -1.93 2.41
CA ALA A 221 -23.82 -1.68 1.09
C ALA A 221 -24.48 -0.48 0.39
N VAL A 222 -23.66 0.39 -0.17
CA VAL A 222 -24.09 1.51 -1.01
C VAL A 222 -24.30 0.98 -2.45
N ASN A 223 -25.48 0.42 -2.70
CA ASN A 223 -25.81 -0.22 -3.99
C ASN A 223 -25.71 0.71 -5.20
N ASP A 224 -25.83 2.03 -4.97
CA ASP A 224 -25.66 3.05 -5.99
C ASP A 224 -24.18 3.29 -6.38
N VAL A 225 -23.20 2.70 -5.71
CA VAL A 225 -21.78 2.80 -6.10
C VAL A 225 -21.29 1.40 -6.51
N ARG A 226 -21.62 1.03 -7.75
CA ARG A 226 -21.24 -0.25 -8.38
C ARG A 226 -20.70 -0.04 -9.80
N GLY A 227 -20.04 -1.05 -10.36
CA GLY A 227 -19.49 -1.03 -11.72
C GLY A 227 -18.46 0.09 -11.92
N ARG A 228 -18.56 0.86 -13.01
CA ARG A 228 -17.61 1.96 -13.30
C ARG A 228 -17.51 3.00 -12.16
N ARG A 229 -18.59 3.24 -11.42
CA ARG A 229 -18.57 4.16 -10.26
C ARG A 229 -17.72 3.59 -9.12
N PHE A 230 -17.79 2.28 -8.90
CA PHE A 230 -16.94 1.59 -7.95
C PHE A 230 -15.48 1.65 -8.40
N GLU A 231 -15.17 1.35 -9.67
CA GLU A 231 -13.78 1.39 -10.16
C GLU A 231 -13.12 2.76 -10.00
N ILE A 232 -13.85 3.85 -10.30
CA ILE A 232 -13.37 5.21 -10.09
C ILE A 232 -13.10 5.49 -8.61
N LEU A 233 -14.03 5.08 -7.73
CA LEU A 233 -13.84 5.27 -6.30
C LEU A 233 -12.73 4.39 -5.73
N ARG A 234 -12.57 3.16 -6.24
CA ARG A 234 -11.49 2.23 -5.88
C ARG A 234 -10.14 2.83 -6.22
N GLU A 235 -9.95 3.36 -7.42
CA GLU A 235 -8.68 4.01 -7.80
C GLU A 235 -8.39 5.24 -6.92
N LEU A 236 -9.41 6.05 -6.59
CA LEU A 236 -9.27 7.18 -5.66
C LEU A 236 -8.94 6.73 -4.23
N ALA A 237 -9.62 5.68 -3.75
CA ALA A 237 -9.41 5.11 -2.43
C ALA A 237 -8.04 4.48 -2.30
N GLN A 238 -7.58 3.73 -3.31
CA GLN A 238 -6.24 3.16 -3.36
C GLN A 238 -5.18 4.25 -3.40
N ALA A 239 -5.38 5.32 -4.17
CA ALA A 239 -4.41 6.43 -4.21
C ALA A 239 -4.34 7.19 -2.89
N TRP A 240 -5.48 7.45 -2.25
CA TRP A 240 -5.56 8.06 -0.92
C TRP A 240 -4.98 7.17 0.16
N TYR A 241 -5.34 5.88 0.12
CA TYR A 241 -4.83 4.87 1.01
C TYR A 241 -3.31 4.81 0.82
N ARG A 242 -2.77 4.72 -0.39
CA ARG A 242 -1.31 4.77 -0.60
C ARG A 242 -0.67 6.10 -0.18
N SER A 243 -1.36 7.24 -0.23
CA SER A 243 -0.81 8.52 0.24
C SER A 243 -1.95 9.53 0.46
N PRO A 244 -2.24 9.92 1.72
CA PRO A 244 -3.29 10.90 2.00
C PRO A 244 -3.09 12.19 1.20
N GLY A 245 -4.16 12.67 0.57
CA GLY A 245 -4.12 13.89 -0.24
C GLY A 245 -3.51 13.74 -1.65
N ASN A 246 -3.09 12.53 -2.04
CA ASN A 246 -2.60 12.26 -3.39
C ASN A 246 -3.67 12.54 -4.45
N VAL A 247 -3.24 13.09 -5.57
CA VAL A 247 -4.11 13.44 -6.69
C VAL A 247 -4.01 12.33 -7.72
N VAL A 248 -5.14 11.69 -8.00
CA VAL A 248 -5.25 10.78 -9.14
C VAL A 248 -5.40 11.60 -10.41
N PRO A 249 -4.46 11.47 -11.37
CA PRO A 249 -4.54 12.18 -12.64
C PRO A 249 -5.80 11.84 -13.42
N PHE A 250 -6.31 12.82 -14.17
CA PHE A 250 -7.53 12.63 -14.94
C PHE A 250 -7.43 11.49 -15.97
N ASP A 251 -6.31 11.39 -16.68
CA ASP A 251 -6.04 10.36 -17.69
C ASP A 251 -6.04 8.95 -17.10
N ARG A 252 -5.79 8.81 -15.79
CA ARG A 252 -5.91 7.54 -15.07
C ARG A 252 -7.37 7.17 -14.82
N LEU A 253 -8.18 8.12 -14.40
CA LEU A 253 -9.62 7.92 -14.12
C LEU A 253 -10.46 7.79 -15.40
N GLU A 254 -10.05 8.45 -16.47
CA GLU A 254 -10.74 8.41 -17.77
C GLU A 254 -10.69 7.02 -18.42
N ARG A 255 -9.75 6.15 -18.01
CA ARG A 255 -9.64 4.76 -18.51
C ARG A 255 -10.86 3.90 -18.16
N TYR A 256 -11.63 4.29 -17.15
CA TYR A 256 -12.86 3.60 -16.75
C TYR A 256 -14.08 4.07 -17.54
N LEU A 257 -13.90 4.98 -18.49
CA LEU A 257 -14.96 5.66 -19.23
C LEU A 257 -14.78 5.45 -20.73
N GLU A 258 -15.88 5.54 -21.46
CA GLU A 258 -15.93 5.38 -22.91
C GLU A 258 -16.65 6.59 -23.53
N GLY A 259 -16.35 6.87 -24.80
CA GLY A 259 -16.96 7.95 -25.58
C GLY A 259 -16.03 9.14 -25.83
N ASP A 260 -16.51 10.11 -26.59
CA ASP A 260 -15.69 11.20 -27.13
C ASP A 260 -15.33 12.29 -26.09
N ASP A 261 -16.16 12.47 -25.05
CA ASP A 261 -15.88 13.41 -23.94
C ASP A 261 -15.82 12.67 -22.59
N THR A 262 -14.71 11.96 -22.39
CA THR A 262 -14.40 11.22 -21.16
C THR A 262 -14.29 12.16 -19.95
N ARG A 263 -13.82 13.40 -20.14
CA ARG A 263 -13.68 14.38 -19.06
C ARG A 263 -15.03 14.84 -18.51
N ALA A 264 -15.99 15.15 -19.38
CA ALA A 264 -17.35 15.48 -18.95
C ALA A 264 -18.04 14.29 -18.29
N SER A 265 -17.88 13.10 -18.88
CA SER A 265 -18.42 11.86 -18.32
C SER A 265 -17.85 11.58 -16.92
N LEU A 266 -16.56 11.82 -16.71
CA LEU A 266 -15.92 11.68 -15.39
C LEU A 266 -16.54 12.61 -14.37
N ARG A 267 -16.74 13.90 -14.70
CA ARG A 267 -17.39 14.86 -13.80
C ARG A 267 -18.78 14.40 -13.37
N VAL A 268 -19.56 13.82 -14.30
CA VAL A 268 -20.89 13.26 -13.99
C VAL A 268 -20.77 12.09 -13.02
N ARG A 269 -19.86 11.13 -13.27
CA ARG A 269 -19.67 9.98 -12.38
C ARG A 269 -19.18 10.37 -10.99
N ILE A 270 -18.26 11.33 -10.87
CA ILE A 270 -17.84 11.87 -9.58
C ILE A 270 -19.04 12.47 -8.82
N ARG A 271 -19.91 13.24 -9.51
CA ARG A 271 -21.12 13.80 -8.89
C ARG A 271 -22.07 12.69 -8.42
N GLU A 272 -22.32 11.68 -9.24
CA GLU A 272 -23.18 10.54 -8.89
C GLU A 272 -22.66 9.79 -7.66
N ILE A 273 -21.34 9.54 -7.60
CA ILE A 273 -20.70 8.91 -6.43
C ILE A 273 -20.92 9.76 -5.18
N LYS A 274 -20.68 11.08 -5.24
CA LYS A 274 -20.90 11.99 -4.11
C LYS A 274 -22.37 12.01 -3.66
N VAL A 275 -23.32 12.00 -4.58
CA VAL A 275 -24.76 11.95 -4.25
C VAL A 275 -25.14 10.62 -3.59
N ALA A 276 -24.62 9.50 -4.08
CA ALA A 276 -24.86 8.19 -3.49
C ALA A 276 -24.28 8.10 -2.07
N MET A 277 -23.02 8.49 -1.90
CA MET A 277 -22.34 8.48 -0.60
C MET A 277 -22.97 9.47 0.38
N GLY A 278 -23.36 10.66 -0.08
CA GLY A 278 -24.03 11.64 0.79
C GLY A 278 -25.39 11.15 1.29
N ARG A 279 -26.18 10.46 0.45
CA ARG A 279 -27.42 9.81 0.89
C ARG A 279 -27.15 8.70 1.91
N ALA A 280 -26.14 7.87 1.67
CA ALA A 280 -25.81 6.75 2.56
C ALA A 280 -25.24 7.21 3.92
N LEU A 281 -24.51 8.33 3.95
CA LEU A 281 -23.98 8.94 5.17
C LEU A 281 -24.98 9.86 5.90
N GLU A 282 -26.15 10.09 5.29
CA GLU A 282 -27.18 11.03 5.75
C GLU A 282 -26.67 12.49 5.85
N GLN A 283 -25.70 12.86 4.99
CA GLN A 283 -25.17 14.22 4.92
C GLN A 283 -24.86 14.66 3.48
N PRO A 284 -25.19 15.89 3.07
CA PRO A 284 -24.87 16.38 1.74
C PRO A 284 -23.35 16.59 1.60
N LEU A 285 -22.76 16.06 0.53
CA LEU A 285 -21.34 16.24 0.21
C LEU A 285 -21.16 17.39 -0.80
N GLY A 286 -20.63 18.51 -0.32
CA GLY A 286 -20.36 19.73 -1.09
C GLY A 286 -19.09 19.62 -1.95
N ALA A 287 -18.73 20.71 -2.64
CA ALA A 287 -17.63 20.71 -3.61
C ALA A 287 -16.27 20.29 -3.01
N ASN A 288 -16.04 20.62 -1.74
CA ASN A 288 -14.80 20.37 -1.02
C ASN A 288 -14.82 19.10 -0.15
N ASP A 289 -15.91 18.32 -0.22
CA ASP A 289 -16.11 17.14 0.61
C ASP A 289 -15.91 15.86 -0.20
N PHE A 290 -15.33 14.85 0.46
CA PHE A 290 -15.14 13.48 0.00
C PHE A 290 -14.27 13.32 -1.26
N ILE A 291 -14.76 13.74 -2.43
CA ILE A 291 -13.98 13.78 -3.68
C ILE A 291 -13.82 15.23 -4.10
N VAL A 292 -12.58 15.71 -4.14
CA VAL A 292 -12.22 17.11 -4.39
C VAL A 292 -11.47 17.22 -5.71
N SER A 293 -11.90 18.16 -6.55
CA SER A 293 -11.20 18.48 -7.80
C SER A 293 -9.94 19.29 -7.49
N VAL A 294 -8.82 18.89 -8.10
CA VAL A 294 -7.58 19.68 -8.12
C VAL A 294 -7.40 20.20 -9.52
N ARG A 295 -7.44 21.52 -9.64
CA ARG A 295 -7.42 22.25 -10.91
C ARG A 295 -6.31 21.73 -11.83
N ASP A 296 -6.71 21.38 -13.05
CA ASP A 296 -5.84 20.91 -14.14
C ASP A 296 -4.98 19.66 -13.83
N ARG A 297 -5.22 18.99 -12.69
CA ARG A 297 -4.47 17.81 -12.26
C ARG A 297 -5.31 16.56 -12.15
N GLY A 298 -6.47 16.63 -11.50
CA GLY A 298 -7.30 15.44 -11.29
C GLY A 298 -8.23 15.55 -10.11
N TYR A 299 -8.41 14.43 -9.42
CA TYR A 299 -9.22 14.34 -8.21
C TYR A 299 -8.42 13.73 -7.07
N ARG A 300 -8.73 14.13 -5.85
CA ARG A 300 -8.24 13.47 -4.63
C ARG A 300 -9.41 13.09 -3.73
N LEU A 301 -9.24 12.01 -3.00
CA LEU A 301 -10.16 11.59 -1.95
C LEU A 301 -9.76 12.23 -0.62
N LEU A 302 -10.75 12.62 0.15
CA LEU A 302 -10.65 13.04 1.54
C LEU A 302 -11.70 12.27 2.35
N PRO A 303 -11.39 11.82 3.57
CA PRO A 303 -12.43 11.32 4.46
C PRO A 303 -13.51 12.37 4.68
N PRO A 304 -14.80 12.00 4.74
CA PRO A 304 -15.86 12.93 5.16
C PRO A 304 -15.55 13.49 6.54
N ARG A 305 -15.90 14.75 6.77
CA ARG A 305 -15.85 15.35 8.10
C ARG A 305 -16.94 14.72 8.96
N GLU A 306 -16.62 14.51 10.24
CA GLU A 306 -17.58 14.11 11.27
C GLU A 306 -18.41 15.31 11.74
#